data_AF-A0A813LS31-F1
#
_entry.id   AF-A0A813LS31-F1
#
_cell.length_a   1.000
_cell.length_b   1.000
_cell.length_c   1.000
_cell.angle_alpha   90.00
_cell.angle_beta   90.00
_cell.angle_gamma   90.00
#
_symmetry.space_group_name_H-M   'P 1'
#
loop_
_entity.id
_entity.type
_entity.pdbx_description
1 polymer ?
#
loop_
_entity_poly.entity_id
_entity_poly.type
_entity_poly.pdbx_seq_one_letter_code
_entity_poly.pdbx_strand_id
1 'polypeptide(L)'
;VPAVFSTPSATARWEPAWWVYLILPFLWIGSFWCAHIQPRLTGKSHLVVEDVVYDGVRVQTWIVRHFGRHFRNDWERNFARKNVELAALNAEKCGARVLGLGALNKAEFLNNGGRDLLKVLPKDRTMAITHGNHLTAAAVVETVRQLHAAGHAQGIPIMFTGATSKTGRAVAIALHKHHAIPLLCHSASPARRADLEAFGIATTLRS
;
A
#
# COMPACT_ATOMS: atom_id res chain seq x y z
N VAL A 1 4.44 -25.91 23.24
CA VAL A 1 3.18 -25.36 23.77
C VAL A 1 2.29 -25.02 22.58
N PRO A 2 1.01 -25.46 22.56
CA PRO A 2 0.07 -25.09 21.50
C PRO A 2 0.08 -23.58 21.27
N ALA A 3 0.42 -23.16 20.06
CA ALA A 3 1.08 -21.88 19.79
C ALA A 3 0.15 -20.64 19.78
N VAL A 4 -1.11 -20.76 20.23
CA VAL A 4 -2.05 -19.63 20.18
C VAL A 4 -1.60 -18.45 21.05
N PHE A 5 -0.87 -18.72 22.13
CA PHE A 5 -0.31 -17.71 23.04
C PHE A 5 1.22 -17.77 23.17
N SER A 6 1.91 -18.48 22.26
CA SER A 6 3.37 -18.54 22.30
C SER A 6 3.97 -17.22 21.82
N THR A 7 4.96 -16.71 22.53
CA THR A 7 5.80 -15.61 22.04
C THR A 7 6.49 -16.01 20.74
N PRO A 8 6.56 -15.13 19.72
CA PRO A 8 7.29 -15.40 18.49
C PRO A 8 8.74 -15.79 18.80
N SER A 9 9.19 -16.95 18.30
CA SER A 9 10.59 -17.39 18.41
C SER A 9 11.29 -17.23 17.07
N ALA A 10 12.53 -16.74 17.08
CA ALA A 10 13.36 -16.65 15.89
C ALA A 10 13.85 -18.03 15.40
N THR A 11 13.85 -19.04 16.26
CA THR A 11 14.45 -20.36 16.00
C THR A 11 13.43 -21.45 15.69
N ALA A 12 12.17 -21.26 16.08
CA ALA A 12 11.11 -22.25 15.91
C ALA A 12 9.97 -21.68 15.08
N ARG A 13 9.57 -22.40 14.01
CA ARG A 13 8.40 -22.05 13.22
C ARG A 13 7.15 -22.21 14.08
N TRP A 14 6.25 -21.23 14.02
CA TRP A 14 4.96 -21.32 14.68
C TRP A 14 4.13 -22.47 14.08
N GLU A 15 3.65 -23.38 14.93
CA GLU A 15 2.76 -24.47 14.53
C GLU A 15 1.43 -24.40 15.26
N PRO A 16 0.29 -24.41 14.53
CA PRO A 16 -1.02 -24.36 15.15
C PRO A 16 -1.26 -25.60 15.99
N ALA A 17 -1.90 -25.41 17.14
CA ALA A 17 -2.38 -26.53 17.93
C ALA A 17 -3.43 -27.33 17.15
N TRP A 18 -3.47 -28.64 17.34
CA TRP A 18 -4.44 -29.51 16.64
C TRP A 18 -5.90 -29.07 16.83
N TRP A 19 -6.25 -28.53 18.00
CA TRP A 19 -7.61 -28.07 18.30
C TRP A 19 -8.00 -26.80 17.53
N VAL A 20 -7.04 -26.03 17.02
CA VAL A 20 -7.32 -24.86 16.15
C VAL A 20 -8.04 -25.32 14.88
N TYR A 21 -7.76 -26.54 14.40
CA TYR A 21 -8.47 -27.10 13.24
C TYR A 21 -9.94 -27.41 13.53
N LEU A 22 -10.31 -27.67 14.78
CA LEU A 22 -11.72 -27.88 15.16
C LEU A 22 -12.54 -26.58 15.15
N ILE A 23 -11.92 -25.46 15.52
CA ILE A 23 -12.56 -24.13 15.48
C ILE A 23 -12.50 -23.47 14.11
N LEU A 24 -11.62 -23.93 13.22
CA LEU A 24 -11.41 -23.35 11.90
C LEU A 24 -12.69 -23.25 11.06
N PRO A 25 -13.61 -24.25 11.01
CA PRO A 25 -14.86 -24.13 10.27
C PRO A 25 -15.76 -23.00 10.79
N PHE A 26 -15.84 -22.82 12.11
CA PHE A 26 -16.63 -21.76 12.72
C PHE A 26 -16.03 -20.37 12.45
N LEU A 27 -14.70 -20.26 12.56
CA LEU A 27 -13.98 -19.04 12.19
C LEU A 27 -14.16 -18.70 10.71
N TRP A 28 -14.16 -19.72 9.84
CA TRP A 28 -14.39 -19.54 8.41
C TRP A 28 -15.81 -19.05 8.13
N ILE A 29 -16.84 -19.64 8.75
CA ILE A 29 -18.24 -19.21 8.60
C ILE A 29 -18.41 -17.77 9.11
N GLY A 30 -17.88 -17.45 10.30
CA GLY A 30 -17.95 -16.10 10.86
C GLY A 30 -17.24 -15.06 9.98
N SER A 31 -16.07 -15.41 9.46
CA SER A 31 -15.31 -14.56 8.55
C SER A 31 -16.01 -14.41 7.19
N PHE A 32 -16.65 -15.47 6.68
CA PHE A 32 -17.44 -15.45 5.44
C PHE A 32 -18.64 -14.50 5.59
N TRP A 33 -19.36 -14.62 6.71
CA TRP A 33 -20.46 -13.73 7.03
C TRP A 33 -20.00 -12.27 7.13
N CYS A 34 -18.90 -12.01 7.84
CA CYS A 34 -18.32 -10.67 7.98
C CYS A 34 -17.87 -10.05 6.65
N ALA A 35 -17.31 -10.85 5.74
CA ALA A 35 -16.75 -10.34 4.49
C ALA A 35 -17.76 -10.24 3.35
N HIS A 36 -18.76 -11.14 3.31
CA HIS A 36 -19.74 -11.20 2.22
C HIS A 36 -21.12 -10.67 2.62
N ILE A 37 -21.65 -11.06 3.78
CA ILE A 37 -23.06 -10.83 4.14
C ILE A 37 -23.21 -9.49 4.85
N GLN A 38 -22.45 -9.27 5.93
CA GLN A 38 -22.57 -8.06 6.75
C GLN A 38 -22.42 -6.75 5.96
N PRO A 39 -21.46 -6.58 5.02
CA PRO A 39 -21.30 -5.31 4.31
C PRO A 39 -22.51 -4.94 3.46
N ARG A 40 -23.26 -5.93 2.98
CA ARG A 40 -24.46 -5.74 2.15
C ARG A 40 -25.68 -5.40 2.99
N LEU A 41 -25.79 -5.98 4.19
CA LEU A 41 -26.87 -5.69 5.12
C LEU A 41 -26.70 -4.33 5.80
N THR A 42 -25.47 -4.02 6.20
CA THR A 42 -25.17 -2.83 7.03
C THR A 42 -24.68 -1.63 6.23
N GLY A 43 -24.33 -1.83 4.96
CA GLY A 43 -23.63 -0.83 4.14
C GLY A 43 -22.21 -0.52 4.62
N LYS A 44 -21.69 -1.24 5.62
CA LYS A 44 -20.37 -1.02 6.24
C LYS A 44 -19.44 -2.19 5.98
N SER A 45 -18.44 -1.96 5.13
CA SER A 45 -17.42 -2.95 4.74
C SER A 45 -16.12 -2.87 5.53
N HIS A 46 -15.91 -1.77 6.26
CA HIS A 46 -14.68 -1.47 6.97
C HIS A 46 -14.82 -1.63 8.48
N LEU A 47 -13.69 -1.84 9.16
CA LEU A 47 -13.53 -1.76 10.60
C LEU A 47 -12.50 -0.67 10.92
N VAL A 48 -12.83 0.24 11.84
CA VAL A 48 -11.87 1.23 12.36
C VAL A 48 -10.97 0.51 13.35
N VAL A 49 -9.68 0.44 13.05
CA VAL A 49 -8.68 -0.19 13.95
C VAL A 49 -7.87 0.82 14.74
N GLU A 50 -7.82 2.05 14.24
CA GLU A 50 -7.07 3.13 14.84
C GLU A 50 -7.77 4.45 14.54
N ASP A 51 -7.80 5.33 15.54
CA ASP A 51 -8.36 6.67 15.47
C ASP A 51 -7.50 7.58 16.35
N VAL A 52 -6.68 8.40 15.71
CA VAL A 52 -5.67 9.23 16.37
C VAL A 52 -5.86 10.68 15.90
N VAL A 53 -5.68 11.63 16.82
CA VAL A 53 -5.63 13.05 16.49
C VAL A 53 -4.19 13.51 16.65
N TYR A 54 -3.58 13.97 15.55
CA TYR A 54 -2.21 14.49 15.52
C TYR A 54 -2.23 15.91 14.99
N ASP A 55 -1.77 16.87 15.79
CA ASP A 55 -1.68 18.29 15.42
C ASP A 55 -3.00 18.86 14.85
N GLY A 56 -4.12 18.56 15.51
CA GLY A 56 -5.46 18.97 15.08
C GLY A 56 -6.02 18.20 13.87
N VAL A 57 -5.27 17.27 13.29
CA VAL A 57 -5.71 16.40 12.20
C VAL A 57 -6.13 15.04 12.76
N ARG A 58 -7.40 14.67 12.58
CA ARG A 58 -7.89 13.33 12.92
C ARG A 58 -7.58 12.36 11.77
N VAL A 59 -6.91 11.27 12.10
CA VAL A 59 -6.52 10.20 11.19
C VAL A 59 -7.15 8.90 11.68
N GLN A 60 -7.85 8.20 10.78
CA GLN A 60 -8.42 6.89 11.07
C GLN A 60 -7.85 5.84 10.11
N THR A 61 -7.49 4.68 10.66
CA THR A 61 -7.06 3.52 9.87
C THR A 61 -8.21 2.54 9.75
N TRP A 62 -8.64 2.27 8.52
CA TRP A 62 -9.77 1.40 8.23
C TRP A 62 -9.30 0.11 7.57
N ILE A 63 -9.67 -1.04 8.14
CA ILE A 63 -9.44 -2.34 7.52
C ILE A 63 -10.69 -2.76 6.76
N VAL A 64 -10.56 -2.90 5.44
CA VAL A 64 -11.57 -3.55 4.61
C VAL A 64 -11.36 -5.05 4.68
N ARG A 65 -12.39 -5.78 5.11
CA ARG A 65 -12.28 -7.21 5.44
C ARG A 65 -12.33 -8.06 4.17
N HIS A 66 -11.24 -8.77 3.90
CA HIS A 66 -11.09 -9.67 2.75
C HIS A 66 -10.38 -10.96 3.16
N PHE A 67 -10.71 -12.06 2.48
CA PHE A 67 -9.88 -13.27 2.53
C PHE A 67 -8.78 -13.18 1.47
N GLY A 68 -7.62 -13.82 1.71
CA GLY A 68 -6.58 -13.94 0.68
C GLY A 68 -7.09 -14.58 -0.62
N ARG A 69 -8.08 -15.48 -0.53
CA ARG A 69 -8.76 -16.10 -1.70
C ARG A 69 -9.53 -15.10 -2.56
N HIS A 70 -9.98 -13.98 -1.98
CA HIS A 70 -10.71 -12.94 -2.71
C HIS A 70 -9.89 -12.33 -3.85
N PHE A 71 -8.57 -12.42 -3.79
CA PHE A 71 -7.69 -11.89 -4.82
C PHE A 71 -7.35 -12.94 -5.91
N ARG A 72 -7.76 -14.20 -5.75
CA ARG A 72 -7.51 -15.29 -6.73
C ARG A 72 -8.67 -15.45 -7.71
N ASN A 73 -9.91 -15.44 -7.23
CA ASN A 73 -11.09 -15.75 -8.05
C ASN A 73 -11.81 -14.48 -8.52
N ASP A 74 -12.17 -14.42 -9.81
CA ASP A 74 -12.81 -13.26 -10.46
C ASP A 74 -14.09 -12.79 -9.76
N TRP A 75 -14.95 -13.73 -9.38
CA TRP A 75 -16.19 -13.44 -8.65
C TRP A 75 -15.92 -12.77 -7.30
N GLU A 76 -14.92 -13.25 -6.56
CA GLU A 76 -14.58 -12.70 -5.25
C GLU A 76 -13.81 -11.39 -5.34
N ARG A 77 -13.03 -11.19 -6.41
CA ARG A 77 -12.40 -9.90 -6.71
C ARG A 77 -13.46 -8.82 -6.90
N ASN A 78 -14.58 -9.14 -7.55
CA ASN A 78 -15.71 -8.21 -7.66
C ASN A 78 -16.34 -7.90 -6.30
N PHE A 79 -16.46 -8.88 -5.40
CA PHE A 79 -16.90 -8.66 -4.02
C PHE A 79 -15.93 -7.75 -3.26
N ALA A 80 -14.63 -8.00 -3.40
CA ALA A 80 -13.60 -7.17 -2.77
C ALA A 80 -13.66 -5.73 -3.28
N ARG A 81 -13.79 -5.53 -4.61
CA ARG A 81 -13.96 -4.20 -5.21
C ARG A 81 -15.17 -3.46 -4.62
N LYS A 82 -16.34 -4.10 -4.56
CA LYS A 82 -17.56 -3.51 -3.97
C LYS A 82 -17.37 -3.14 -2.49
N ASN A 83 -16.66 -3.96 -1.72
CA ASN A 83 -16.37 -3.64 -0.33
C ASN A 83 -15.45 -2.41 -0.21
N VAL A 84 -14.45 -2.25 -1.09
CA VAL A 84 -13.61 -1.04 -1.13
C VAL A 84 -14.42 0.19 -1.56
N GLU A 85 -15.29 0.06 -2.56
CA GLU A 85 -16.22 1.12 -2.98
C GLU A 85 -17.13 1.58 -1.84
N LEU A 86 -17.73 0.63 -1.11
CA LEU A 86 -18.54 0.92 0.08
C LEU A 86 -17.73 1.61 1.18
N ALA A 87 -16.46 1.25 1.38
CA ALA A 87 -15.61 1.92 2.35
C ALA A 87 -15.33 3.37 1.92
N ALA A 88 -15.01 3.60 0.65
CA ALA A 88 -14.80 4.94 0.12
C ALA A 88 -16.05 5.82 0.22
N LEU A 89 -17.23 5.28 -0.08
CA LEU A 89 -18.50 5.99 0.08
C LEU A 89 -18.79 6.37 1.53
N ASN A 90 -18.47 5.47 2.48
CA ASN A 90 -18.63 5.79 3.90
C ASN A 90 -17.63 6.87 4.34
N ALA A 91 -16.39 6.86 3.83
CA ALA A 91 -15.41 7.90 4.12
C ALA A 91 -15.87 9.29 3.63
N GLU A 92 -16.42 9.36 2.41
CA GLU A 92 -17.01 10.61 1.90
C GLU A 92 -18.18 11.08 2.78
N LYS A 93 -19.09 10.16 3.15
CA LYS A 93 -20.24 10.47 4.02
C LYS A 93 -19.82 10.95 5.41
N CYS A 94 -18.69 10.47 5.92
CA CYS A 94 -18.11 10.92 7.18
C CYS A 94 -17.40 12.29 7.06
N GLY A 95 -17.33 12.88 5.86
CA GLY A 95 -16.67 14.17 5.63
C GLY A 95 -15.14 14.07 5.63
N ALA A 96 -14.57 12.92 5.28
CA ALA A 96 -13.12 12.77 5.19
C ALA A 96 -12.56 13.69 4.09
N ARG A 97 -11.50 14.42 4.42
CA ARG A 97 -10.82 15.31 3.44
C ARG A 97 -9.90 14.54 2.50
N VAL A 98 -9.27 13.47 2.99
CA VAL A 98 -8.31 12.67 2.24
C VAL A 98 -8.51 11.19 2.56
N LEU A 99 -8.58 10.36 1.52
CA LEU A 99 -8.65 8.90 1.59
C LEU A 99 -7.36 8.28 1.03
N GLY A 100 -6.61 7.62 1.90
CA GLY A 100 -5.42 6.86 1.54
C GLY A 100 -5.74 5.40 1.21
N LEU A 101 -5.41 4.95 -0.01
CA LEU A 101 -5.51 3.54 -0.41
C LEU A 101 -4.21 2.80 -0.10
N GLY A 102 -4.26 1.94 0.91
CA GLY A 102 -3.15 1.08 1.33
C GLY A 102 -3.17 -0.32 0.71
N ALA A 103 -2.02 -0.99 0.75
CA ALA A 103 -1.85 -2.42 0.44
C ALA A 103 -2.52 -2.88 -0.87
N LEU A 104 -3.38 -3.91 -0.81
CA LEU A 104 -4.07 -4.47 -1.97
C LEU A 104 -5.25 -3.61 -2.44
N ASN A 105 -5.71 -2.65 -1.64
CA ASN A 105 -6.81 -1.76 -2.02
C ASN A 105 -6.40 -0.71 -3.07
N LYS A 106 -5.11 -0.63 -3.42
CA LYS A 106 -4.61 0.17 -4.56
C LYS A 106 -4.13 -0.69 -5.73
N ALA A 107 -4.39 -2.00 -5.70
CA ALA A 107 -3.91 -2.89 -6.74
C ALA A 107 -4.57 -2.58 -8.09
N GLU A 108 -3.78 -2.54 -9.16
CA GLU A 108 -4.24 -2.19 -10.51
C GLU A 108 -5.33 -3.16 -11.00
N PHE A 109 -5.21 -4.44 -10.68
CA PHE A 109 -6.20 -5.47 -10.99
C PHE A 109 -7.51 -5.34 -10.20
N LEU A 110 -7.51 -4.61 -9.06
CA LEU A 110 -8.67 -4.48 -8.20
C LEU A 110 -9.49 -3.21 -8.53
N ASN A 111 -8.83 -2.05 -8.64
CA ASN A 111 -9.50 -0.77 -8.87
C ASN A 111 -8.68 0.21 -9.73
N ASN A 112 -7.75 -0.29 -10.53
CA ASN A 112 -6.90 0.50 -11.42
C ASN A 112 -6.15 1.64 -10.67
N GLY A 113 -5.63 1.33 -9.48
CA GLY A 113 -4.93 2.29 -8.64
C GLY A 113 -5.83 3.34 -7.97
N GLY A 114 -7.12 3.03 -7.79
CA GLY A 114 -8.12 3.91 -7.20
C GLY A 114 -8.95 4.70 -8.21
N ARG A 115 -8.64 4.63 -9.51
CA ARG A 115 -9.39 5.35 -10.56
C ARG A 115 -10.84 4.90 -10.65
N ASP A 116 -11.11 3.63 -10.40
CA ASP A 116 -12.49 3.12 -10.46
C ASP A 116 -13.37 3.68 -9.33
N LEU A 117 -12.78 4.13 -8.21
CA LEU A 117 -13.53 4.79 -7.15
C LEU A 117 -14.09 6.14 -7.58
N LEU A 118 -13.44 6.81 -8.55
CA LEU A 118 -13.91 8.10 -9.08
C LEU A 118 -15.26 7.98 -9.81
N LYS A 119 -15.60 6.79 -10.30
CA LYS A 119 -16.88 6.51 -10.98
C LYS A 119 -18.03 6.31 -10.00
N VAL A 120 -17.72 5.88 -8.77
CA VAL A 120 -18.70 5.51 -7.74
C VAL A 120 -18.93 6.65 -6.76
N LEU A 121 -17.90 7.45 -6.48
CA LEU A 121 -18.01 8.61 -5.60
C LEU A 121 -18.81 9.74 -6.26
N PRO A 122 -19.47 10.60 -5.45
CA PRO A 122 -20.16 11.79 -5.95
C PRO A 122 -19.25 12.69 -6.81
N LYS A 123 -19.85 13.38 -7.78
CA LYS A 123 -19.12 14.28 -8.70
C LYS A 123 -18.66 15.56 -8.00
N ASP A 124 -19.42 16.00 -7.00
CA ASP A 124 -19.22 17.16 -6.12
C ASP A 124 -18.40 16.82 -4.86
N ARG A 125 -17.72 15.67 -4.84
CA ARG A 125 -16.92 15.22 -3.71
C ARG A 125 -15.86 16.26 -3.32
N THR A 126 -15.59 16.33 -2.02
CA THR A 126 -14.51 17.16 -1.46
C THR A 126 -13.30 16.31 -1.04
N MET A 127 -13.48 14.99 -0.94
CA MET A 127 -12.43 14.06 -0.55
C MET A 127 -11.41 13.82 -1.67
N ALA A 128 -10.13 14.02 -1.37
CA ALA A 128 -9.03 13.64 -2.23
C ALA A 128 -8.66 12.17 -2.05
N ILE A 129 -8.36 11.44 -3.13
CA ILE A 129 -7.90 10.04 -3.07
C ILE A 129 -6.40 10.01 -3.33
N THR A 130 -5.64 9.37 -2.44
CA THR A 130 -4.19 9.19 -2.57
C THR A 130 -3.79 7.72 -2.44
N HIS A 131 -2.79 7.30 -3.20
CA HIS A 131 -2.26 5.93 -3.18
C HIS A 131 -1.03 5.75 -2.28
N GLY A 132 -0.69 6.76 -1.47
CA GLY A 132 0.45 6.77 -0.54
C GLY A 132 1.83 6.83 -1.21
N ASN A 133 1.96 6.39 -2.47
CA ASN A 133 3.25 6.34 -3.16
C ASN A 133 3.98 7.70 -3.22
N HIS A 134 3.27 8.83 -3.34
CA HIS A 134 3.91 10.15 -3.35
C HIS A 134 4.52 10.49 -1.99
N LEU A 135 3.82 10.20 -0.88
CA LEU A 135 4.36 10.40 0.46
C LEU A 135 5.53 9.45 0.73
N THR A 136 5.43 8.19 0.29
CA THR A 136 6.57 7.25 0.36
C THR A 136 7.76 7.76 -0.43
N ALA A 137 7.55 8.29 -1.64
CA ALA A 137 8.62 8.87 -2.44
C ALA A 137 9.26 10.08 -1.72
N ALA A 138 8.45 11.00 -1.20
CA ALA A 138 8.93 12.17 -0.47
C ALA A 138 9.73 11.79 0.78
N ALA A 139 9.24 10.83 1.57
CA ALA A 139 9.93 10.35 2.75
C ALA A 139 11.28 9.69 2.41
N VAL A 140 11.35 8.89 1.33
CA VAL A 140 12.61 8.30 0.86
C VAL A 140 13.58 9.38 0.40
N VAL A 141 13.12 10.36 -0.38
CA VAL A 141 13.95 11.49 -0.84
C VAL A 141 14.54 12.24 0.36
N GLU A 142 13.70 12.59 1.33
CA GLU A 142 14.14 13.34 2.52
C GLU A 142 15.11 12.53 3.38
N THR A 143 14.85 11.24 3.58
CA THR A 143 15.74 10.36 4.35
C THR A 143 17.11 10.26 3.68
N VAL A 144 17.15 10.03 2.36
CA VAL A 144 18.41 9.94 1.60
C VAL A 144 19.15 11.28 1.61
N ARG A 145 18.44 12.40 1.49
CA ARG A 145 19.01 13.75 1.59
C ARG A 145 19.66 13.98 2.95
N GLN A 146 19.00 13.61 4.05
CA GLN A 146 19.54 13.73 5.40
C GLN A 146 20.78 12.85 5.60
N LEU A 147 20.75 11.59 5.16
CA LEU A 147 21.89 10.68 5.24
C LEU A 147 23.09 11.17 4.43
N HIS A 148 22.85 11.69 3.22
CA HIS A 148 23.89 12.27 2.39
C HIS A 148 24.48 13.54 3.02
N ALA A 149 23.63 14.42 3.58
CA ALA A 149 24.07 15.62 4.30
C ALA A 149 24.89 15.30 5.56
N ALA A 150 24.58 14.20 6.26
CA ALA A 150 25.33 13.70 7.41
C ALA A 150 26.66 13.01 7.04
N GLY A 151 27.02 12.95 5.75
CA GLY A 151 28.31 12.44 5.29
C GLY A 151 28.37 10.94 5.03
N HIS A 152 27.28 10.19 5.24
CA HIS A 152 27.27 8.72 5.11
C HIS A 152 27.49 8.21 3.68
N ALA A 153 27.38 9.07 2.66
CA ALA A 153 27.51 8.73 1.24
C ALA A 153 28.15 9.84 0.40
N GLN A 154 28.92 10.76 1.01
CA GLN A 154 29.55 11.85 0.27
C GLN A 154 30.55 11.29 -0.77
N GLY A 155 30.35 11.65 -2.03
CA GLY A 155 31.23 11.26 -3.14
C GLY A 155 31.03 9.83 -3.65
N ILE A 156 30.08 9.05 -3.11
CA ILE A 156 29.80 7.68 -3.56
C ILE A 156 28.41 7.66 -4.23
N PRO A 157 28.29 7.14 -5.47
CA PRO A 157 26.99 7.00 -6.12
C PRO A 157 26.10 6.01 -5.36
N ILE A 158 24.90 6.44 -5.01
CA ILE A 158 23.92 5.60 -4.31
C ILE A 158 23.30 4.62 -5.31
N MET A 159 23.44 3.32 -5.03
CA MET A 159 22.81 2.28 -5.84
C MET A 159 21.29 2.26 -5.57
N PHE A 160 20.50 2.54 -6.59
CA PHE A 160 19.06 2.63 -6.47
C PHE A 160 18.36 1.57 -7.33
N THR A 161 17.72 0.61 -6.64
CA THR A 161 16.97 -0.48 -7.27
C THR A 161 15.50 -0.10 -7.40
N GLY A 162 14.85 -0.52 -8.48
CA GLY A 162 13.43 -0.19 -8.72
C GLY A 162 13.18 1.23 -9.24
N ALA A 163 14.22 1.91 -9.73
CA ALA A 163 14.19 3.25 -10.32
C ALA A 163 13.24 3.39 -11.52
N THR A 164 12.77 2.28 -12.09
CA THR A 164 11.89 2.27 -13.26
C THR A 164 10.41 2.06 -12.92
N SER A 165 10.07 1.94 -11.65
CA SER A 165 8.69 1.99 -11.19
C SER A 165 8.15 3.43 -11.21
N LYS A 166 6.83 3.63 -11.23
CA LYS A 166 6.21 4.98 -11.18
C LYS A 166 6.73 5.79 -9.98
N THR A 167 6.83 5.15 -8.81
CA THR A 167 7.33 5.75 -7.58
C THR A 167 8.85 5.92 -7.59
N GLY A 168 9.59 4.86 -7.94
CA GLY A 168 11.05 4.88 -7.95
C GLY A 168 11.61 5.90 -8.94
N ARG A 169 11.00 6.04 -10.12
CA ARG A 169 11.40 7.05 -11.11
C ARG A 169 11.28 8.46 -10.56
N ALA A 170 10.18 8.76 -9.87
CA ALA A 170 9.99 10.06 -9.23
C ALA A 170 11.06 10.33 -8.15
N VAL A 171 11.40 9.32 -7.34
CA VAL A 171 12.47 9.41 -6.33
C VAL A 171 13.84 9.65 -6.99
N ALA A 172 14.18 8.90 -8.03
CA ALA A 172 15.47 9.01 -8.72
C ALA A 172 15.64 10.40 -9.35
N ILE A 173 14.61 10.89 -10.04
CA ILE A 173 14.62 12.24 -10.63
C ILE A 173 14.74 13.30 -9.53
N ALA A 174 14.03 13.15 -8.41
CA ALA A 174 14.08 14.14 -7.34
C ALA A 174 15.46 14.23 -6.68
N LEU A 175 16.07 13.09 -6.36
CA LEU A 175 17.41 13.03 -5.77
C LEU A 175 18.49 13.58 -6.72
N HIS A 176 18.41 13.25 -8.01
CA HIS A 176 19.38 13.71 -9.00
C HIS A 176 19.21 15.21 -9.31
N LYS A 177 18.00 15.64 -9.68
CA LYS A 177 17.74 16.99 -10.20
C LYS A 177 17.64 18.05 -9.10
N HIS A 178 17.07 17.72 -7.93
CA HIS A 178 16.84 18.71 -6.87
C HIS A 178 17.91 18.70 -5.78
N HIS A 179 18.61 17.58 -5.60
CA HIS A 179 19.60 17.44 -4.53
C HIS A 179 21.03 17.16 -5.03
N ALA A 180 21.24 17.05 -6.34
CA ALA A 180 22.53 16.76 -6.96
C ALA A 180 23.22 15.51 -6.38
N ILE A 181 22.43 14.53 -5.92
CA ILE A 181 22.94 13.30 -5.34
C ILE A 181 23.30 12.33 -6.49
N PRO A 182 24.54 11.82 -6.55
CA PRO A 182 24.92 10.85 -7.57
C PRO A 182 24.18 9.54 -7.35
N LEU A 183 23.47 9.08 -8.39
CA LEU A 183 22.71 7.83 -8.37
C LEU A 183 23.26 6.86 -9.40
N LEU A 184 23.27 5.58 -9.04
CA LEU A 184 23.46 4.48 -9.97
C LEU A 184 22.18 3.64 -10.01
N CYS A 185 21.42 3.74 -11.09
CA CYS A 185 20.11 3.09 -11.21
C CYS A 185 20.20 1.71 -11.88
N HIS A 186 19.53 0.72 -11.31
CA HIS A 186 19.46 -0.62 -11.90
C HIS A 186 18.12 -0.89 -12.60
N SER A 187 18.18 -1.40 -13.84
CA SER A 187 17.01 -1.87 -14.59
C SER A 187 17.37 -2.93 -15.64
N ALA A 188 16.58 -4.00 -15.70
CA ALA A 188 16.74 -5.05 -16.72
C ALA A 188 16.26 -4.62 -18.12
N SER A 189 15.41 -3.57 -18.23
CA SER A 189 14.82 -3.14 -19.50
C SER A 189 15.64 -2.03 -20.16
N PRO A 190 16.16 -2.22 -21.40
CA PRO A 190 16.93 -1.20 -22.12
C PRO A 190 16.16 0.10 -22.34
N ALA A 191 14.89 0.01 -22.74
CA ALA A 191 14.04 1.20 -22.97
C ALA A 191 13.85 2.04 -21.69
N ARG A 192 13.69 1.37 -20.54
CA ARG A 192 13.57 2.09 -19.25
C ARG A 192 14.89 2.65 -18.74
N ARG A 193 16.04 2.13 -19.19
CA ARG A 193 17.36 2.72 -18.91
C ARG A 193 17.59 3.97 -19.73
N ALA A 194 17.32 3.90 -21.04
CA ALA A 194 17.41 5.07 -21.93
C ALA A 194 16.55 6.24 -21.45
N ASP A 195 15.35 5.97 -20.91
CA ASP A 195 14.51 7.00 -20.29
C ASP A 195 15.16 7.64 -19.05
N LEU A 196 15.86 6.88 -18.20
CA LEU A 196 16.58 7.44 -17.04
C LEU A 196 17.85 8.20 -17.45
N GLU A 197 18.57 7.69 -18.44
CA GLU A 197 19.76 8.32 -19.01
C GLU A 197 19.42 9.65 -19.69
N ALA A 198 18.23 9.77 -20.28
CA ALA A 198 17.71 11.05 -20.81
C ALA A 198 17.55 12.13 -19.73
N PHE A 199 17.45 11.76 -18.45
CA PHE A 199 17.47 12.69 -17.31
C PHE A 199 18.87 12.91 -16.72
N GLY A 200 19.93 12.38 -17.33
CA GLY A 200 21.31 12.49 -16.84
C GLY A 200 21.67 11.50 -15.72
N ILE A 201 20.80 10.53 -15.45
CA ILE A 201 20.99 9.56 -14.36
C ILE A 201 21.80 8.36 -14.87
N ALA A 202 22.90 8.03 -14.19
CA ALA A 202 23.71 6.86 -14.55
C ALA A 202 22.93 5.56 -14.33
N THR A 203 23.02 4.63 -15.28
CA THR A 203 22.39 3.31 -15.17
C THR A 203 23.39 2.18 -15.34
N THR A 204 23.07 1.01 -14.76
CA THR A 204 23.88 -0.20 -14.89
C THR A 204 23.05 -1.43 -15.23
N LEU A 205 23.65 -2.35 -15.98
CA LEU A 205 23.13 -3.70 -16.24
C LEU A 205 23.69 -4.64 -15.14
N ARG A 206 22.95 -5.70 -14.82
CA ARG A 206 23.33 -6.75 -13.86
C ARG A 206 24.85 -7.06 -13.90
N SER A 207 25.55 -6.88 -12.77
CA SER A 207 26.87 -7.51 -12.52
C SER A 207 26.68 -8.96 -12.12
#